data_AF-A0A383B2Y3-F1
#
_entry.id   AF-A0A383B2Y3-F1
#
_cell.length_a   1.000
_cell.length_b   1.000
_cell.length_c   1.000
_cell.angle_alpha   90.00
_cell.angle_beta   90.00
_cell.angle_gamma   90.00
#
_symmetry.space_group_name_H-M   'P 1'
#
loop_
_entity.id
_entity.type
_entity.pdbx_description
1 polymer ?
#
loop_
_entity_poly.entity_id
_entity_poly.type
_entity_poly.pdbx_seq_one_letter_code
_entity_poly.pdbx_strand_id
1 'polypeptide(L)'
;VTLTLLFRLQAIFMAFWVVMLAAFPESMMQAQGWELTPELQQMAKFIALAFTGIAVISWMMPAWAGSNIKKPAMVMGVYLNLLFMAFNAFDLITGAVPANGTNLGGFVPQIILVVLFYMKSRE
;
A
#
# COMPACT_ATOMS: atom_id res chain seq x y z
N VAL A 1 13.91 14.98 4.80
CA VAL A 1 13.15 14.00 3.99
C VAL A 1 12.68 14.69 2.71
N THR A 2 12.94 14.13 1.53
CA THR A 2 12.53 14.69 0.24
C THR A 2 11.33 13.93 -0.34
N LEU A 3 10.56 14.55 -1.23
CA LEU A 3 9.46 13.88 -1.93
C LEU A 3 9.96 12.67 -2.73
N THR A 4 11.14 12.76 -3.35
CA THR A 4 11.78 11.63 -4.03
C THR A 4 11.97 10.45 -3.08
N LEU A 5 12.50 10.68 -1.88
CA LEU A 5 12.68 9.62 -0.89
C LEU A 5 11.35 9.00 -0.47
N LEU A 6 10.32 9.81 -0.24
CA LEU A 6 8.99 9.32 0.14
C LEU A 6 8.38 8.41 -0.94
N PHE A 7 8.54 8.76 -2.22
CA PHE A 7 8.13 7.90 -3.34
C PHE A 7 8.90 6.57 -3.39
N ARG A 8 10.20 6.57 -3.07
CA ARG A 8 10.97 5.32 -2.95
C ARG A 8 10.49 4.46 -1.79
N LEU A 9 10.18 5.07 -0.64
CA LEU A 9 9.64 4.36 0.52
C LEU A 9 8.25 3.78 0.24
N GLN A 10 7.36 4.53 -0.43
CA GLN A 10 6.07 4.02 -0.90
C GLN A 10 6.25 2.82 -1.83
N ALA A 11 7.21 2.88 -2.76
CA ALA A 11 7.49 1.78 -3.67
C ALA A 11 7.98 0.53 -2.91
N ILE A 12 8.86 0.70 -1.92
CA ILE A 12 9.35 -0.40 -1.07
C ILE A 12 8.20 -0.99 -0.23
N PHE A 13 7.34 -0.14 0.33
CA PHE A 13 6.16 -0.59 1.06
C PHE A 13 5.22 -1.42 0.18
N MET A 14 4.98 -1.00 -1.06
CA MET A 14 4.20 -1.79 -2.03
C MET A 14 4.90 -3.09 -2.41
N ALA A 15 6.22 -3.06 -2.63
CA ALA A 15 7.01 -4.25 -2.92
C ALA A 15 7.00 -5.26 -1.75
N PHE A 16 6.96 -4.80 -0.51
CA PHE A 16 6.76 -5.67 0.66
C PHE A 16 5.46 -6.47 0.54
N TRP A 17 4.35 -5.81 0.21
CA TRP A 17 3.07 -6.49 0.01
C TRP A 17 3.08 -7.46 -1.17
N VAL A 18 3.79 -7.14 -2.27
CA VAL A 18 4.00 -8.07 -3.38
C VAL A 18 4.68 -9.35 -2.89
N VAL A 19 5.75 -9.23 -2.11
CA VAL A 19 6.46 -10.39 -1.55
C VAL A 19 5.55 -11.18 -0.62
N MET A 20 4.78 -10.52 0.25
CA MET A 20 3.83 -11.21 1.14
C MET A 20 2.78 -12.00 0.36
N LEU A 21 2.16 -11.41 -0.66
CA LEU A 21 1.14 -12.08 -1.46
C LEU A 21 1.70 -13.21 -2.35
N ALA A 22 2.89 -13.02 -2.90
CA ALA A 22 3.49 -14.00 -3.82
C ALA A 22 4.17 -15.16 -3.10
N ALA A 23 4.92 -14.89 -2.02
CA ALA A 23 5.72 -15.88 -1.31
C ALA A 23 5.04 -16.44 -0.06
N PHE A 24 4.11 -15.68 0.54
CA PHE A 24 3.43 -16.06 1.79
C PHE A 24 1.89 -15.94 1.68
N PRO A 25 1.25 -16.46 0.62
CA PRO A 25 -0.19 -16.30 0.41
C PRO A 25 -1.02 -16.94 1.53
N GLU A 26 -0.56 -18.06 2.09
CA GLU A 26 -1.25 -18.75 3.18
C GLU A 26 -1.37 -17.86 4.43
N SER A 27 -0.26 -17.28 4.87
CA SER A 27 -0.23 -16.35 6.01
C SER A 27 -1.13 -15.13 5.78
N MET A 28 -1.19 -14.64 4.54
CA MET A 28 -2.06 -13.53 4.17
C MET A 28 -3.54 -13.90 4.24
N MET A 29 -3.94 -15.05 3.69
CA MET A 29 -5.33 -15.51 3.75
C MET A 29 -5.76 -15.83 5.18
N GLN A 30 -4.90 -16.49 5.97
CA GLN A 30 -5.18 -16.77 7.37
C GLN A 30 -5.33 -15.47 8.19
N ALA A 31 -4.55 -14.44 7.90
CA ALA A 31 -4.72 -13.12 8.52
C ALA A 31 -6.09 -12.48 8.21
N GLN A 32 -6.70 -12.81 7.07
CA GLN A 32 -8.07 -12.42 6.72
C GLN A 32 -9.14 -13.36 7.30
N GLY A 33 -8.74 -14.45 8.00
CA GLY A 33 -9.66 -15.49 8.47
C GLY A 33 -10.11 -16.45 7.38
N TRP A 34 -9.41 -16.50 6.25
CA TRP A 34 -9.73 -17.36 5.11
C TRP A 34 -8.80 -18.57 5.06
N GLU A 35 -9.35 -19.69 4.60
CA GLU A 35 -8.55 -20.84 4.20
C GLU A 35 -7.96 -20.61 2.80
N LEU A 36 -6.70 -21.01 2.58
CA LEU A 36 -6.08 -20.85 1.27
C LEU A 36 -6.62 -21.91 0.31
N THR A 37 -7.41 -21.47 -0.67
CA THR A 37 -7.82 -22.30 -1.81
C THR A 37 -6.91 -22.07 -3.03
N PRO A 38 -6.88 -22.99 -4.02
CA PRO A 38 -6.16 -22.78 -5.27
C PRO A 38 -6.56 -21.49 -6.01
N GLU A 39 -7.85 -21.15 -5.99
CA GLU A 39 -8.39 -19.94 -6.62
C GLU A 39 -7.91 -18.68 -5.90
N LEU A 40 -7.91 -18.68 -4.56
CA LEU A 40 -7.38 -17.58 -3.77
C LEU A 40 -5.87 -17.42 -3.95
N GLN A 41 -5.13 -18.52 -4.08
CA GLN A 41 -3.70 -18.47 -4.40
C GLN A 41 -3.45 -17.84 -5.78
N GLN A 42 -4.27 -18.17 -6.77
CA GLN A 42 -4.19 -17.54 -8.09
C GLN A 42 -4.57 -16.05 -8.02
N MET A 43 -5.60 -15.71 -7.26
CA MET A 43 -6.01 -14.32 -7.04
C MET A 43 -4.93 -13.50 -6.33
N ALA A 44 -4.25 -14.07 -5.32
CA ALA A 44 -3.12 -13.43 -4.65
C ALA A 44 -2.00 -13.07 -5.63
N LYS A 45 -1.70 -13.93 -6.63
CA LYS A 45 -0.73 -13.63 -7.69
C LYS A 45 -1.18 -12.47 -8.59
N PHE A 46 -2.46 -12.39 -8.93
CA PHE A 46 -3.01 -11.26 -9.70
C PHE A 46 -2.92 -9.95 -8.90
N ILE A 47 -3.24 -9.96 -7.61
CA ILE A 47 -3.13 -8.78 -6.74
C ILE A 47 -1.65 -8.38 -6.58
N ALA A 48 -0.75 -9.35 -6.39
CA ALA A 48 0.69 -9.10 -6.33
C ALA A 48 1.21 -8.43 -7.62
N LEU A 49 0.71 -8.83 -8.80
CA LEU A 49 1.04 -8.18 -10.06
C LEU A 49 0.55 -6.72 -10.11
N ALA A 50 -0.68 -6.45 -9.65
CA ALA A 50 -1.19 -5.09 -9.58
C ALA A 50 -0.34 -4.22 -8.64
N PHE A 51 0.03 -4.74 -7.47
CA PHE A 51 0.87 -4.04 -6.50
C PHE A 51 2.29 -3.81 -7.02
N THR A 52 2.81 -4.73 -7.84
CA THR A 52 4.09 -4.55 -8.55
C THR A 52 4.01 -3.33 -9.46
N GLY A 53 2.91 -3.16 -10.20
CA GLY A 53 2.67 -1.98 -11.01
C GLY A 53 2.69 -0.69 -10.19
N ILE A 54 2.00 -0.67 -9.03
CA ILE A 54 1.99 0.49 -8.12
C ILE A 54 3.38 0.79 -7.58
N ALA A 55 4.16 -0.25 -7.22
CA ALA A 55 5.53 -0.10 -6.75
C ALA A 55 6.43 0.55 -7.82
N VAL A 56 6.36 0.05 -9.06
CA VAL A 56 7.12 0.60 -10.20
C VAL A 56 6.72 2.04 -10.50
N ILE A 57 5.41 2.33 -10.55
CA ILE A 57 4.91 3.70 -10.77
C ILE A 57 5.42 4.62 -9.66
N SER A 58 5.33 4.21 -8.39
CA SER A 58 5.82 4.99 -7.26
C SER A 58 7.32 5.23 -7.34
N TRP A 59 8.09 4.22 -7.75
CA TRP A 59 9.53 4.31 -7.96
C TRP A 59 9.88 5.31 -9.08
N MET A 60 9.16 5.27 -10.20
CA MET A 60 9.46 6.09 -11.37
C MET A 60 8.88 7.51 -11.29
N MET A 61 7.88 7.74 -10.43
CA MET A 61 7.15 9.01 -10.33
C MET A 61 8.05 10.24 -10.14
N PRO A 62 9.11 10.22 -9.32
CA PRO A 62 9.99 11.38 -9.19
C PRO A 62 10.68 11.77 -10.50
N ALA A 63 11.07 10.78 -11.32
CA ALA A 63 11.70 11.03 -12.61
C ALA A 63 10.69 11.53 -13.65
N TRP A 64 9.46 11.01 -13.62
CA TRP A 64 8.39 11.44 -14.53
C TRP A 64 7.84 12.83 -14.20
N ALA A 65 7.69 13.14 -12.93
CA ALA A 65 7.07 14.39 -12.48
C ALA A 65 8.03 15.58 -12.49
N GLY A 66 9.34 15.35 -12.36
CA GLY A 66 10.36 16.40 -12.34
C GLY A 66 10.02 17.50 -11.33
N SER A 67 9.95 18.75 -11.78
CA SER A 67 9.62 19.91 -10.95
C SER A 67 8.18 19.91 -10.41
N ASN A 68 7.26 19.16 -11.02
CA ASN A 68 5.86 19.09 -10.63
C ASN A 68 5.56 18.01 -9.58
N ILE A 69 6.58 17.40 -8.96
CA ILE A 69 6.48 16.27 -8.02
C ILE A 69 5.51 16.49 -6.84
N LYS A 70 5.23 17.74 -6.46
CA LYS A 70 4.26 18.06 -5.41
C LYS A 70 2.82 17.62 -5.74
N LYS A 71 2.41 17.67 -7.02
CA LYS A 71 1.06 17.24 -7.46
C LYS A 71 0.85 15.72 -7.30
N PRO A 72 1.69 14.83 -7.86
CA PRO A 72 1.54 13.40 -7.61
C PRO A 72 1.80 13.04 -6.14
N ALA A 73 2.62 13.80 -5.41
CA ALA A 73 2.77 13.60 -3.96
C ALA A 73 1.44 13.77 -3.22
N MET A 74 0.64 14.79 -3.55
CA MET A 74 -0.72 14.93 -3.00
C MET A 74 -1.64 13.82 -3.47
N VAL A 75 -1.69 13.55 -4.78
CA VAL A 75 -2.65 12.58 -5.32
C VAL A 75 -2.32 11.15 -4.86
N MET A 76 -1.11 10.67 -5.13
CA MET A 76 -0.71 9.30 -4.81
C MET A 76 -0.32 9.13 -3.36
N GLY A 77 0.45 10.07 -2.83
CA GLY A 77 1.00 9.98 -1.48
C GLY A 77 -0.05 10.24 -0.39
N VAL A 78 -1.03 11.12 -0.65
CA VAL A 78 -2.07 11.48 0.33
C VAL A 78 -3.42 10.89 -0.05
N TYR A 79 -4.04 11.34 -1.15
CA TYR A 79 -5.44 11.03 -1.42
C TYR A 79 -5.70 9.54 -1.68
N LEU A 80 -4.87 8.89 -2.52
CA LEU A 80 -5.02 7.46 -2.78
C LEU A 80 -4.73 6.62 -1.52
N ASN A 81 -3.69 6.94 -0.76
CA ASN A 81 -3.43 6.24 0.50
C ASN A 81 -4.57 6.40 1.51
N LEU A 82 -5.15 7.60 1.66
CA LEU A 82 -6.32 7.82 2.50
C LEU A 82 -7.53 7.01 2.04
N LEU A 83 -7.75 6.90 0.72
CA LEU A 83 -8.81 6.05 0.16
C LEU A 83 -8.59 4.57 0.52
N PHE A 84 -7.36 4.06 0.36
CA PHE A 84 -7.03 2.68 0.74
C PHE A 84 -7.23 2.47 2.25
N MET A 85 -6.79 3.40 3.09
CA MET A 85 -6.97 3.31 4.53
C MET A 85 -8.45 3.32 4.91
N ALA A 86 -9.27 4.18 4.30
CA ALA A 86 -10.70 4.23 4.55
C ALA A 86 -11.39 2.92 4.17
N PHE A 87 -11.01 2.32 3.05
CA PHE A 87 -11.51 1.01 2.62
C PHE A 87 -11.16 -0.09 3.64
N ASN A 88 -9.88 -0.20 4.03
CA ASN A 88 -9.46 -1.20 5.02
C ASN A 88 -10.10 -0.97 6.40
N ALA A 89 -10.29 0.29 6.79
CA ALA A 89 -10.96 0.63 8.05
C ALA A 89 -12.43 0.21 8.01
N PHE A 90 -13.10 0.36 6.87
CA PHE A 90 -14.49 -0.08 6.69
C PHE A 90 -14.62 -1.60 6.84
N ASP A 91 -13.72 -2.38 6.24
CA ASP A 91 -13.72 -3.85 6.39
C ASP A 91 -13.50 -4.29 7.85
N LEU A 92 -12.66 -3.58 8.59
CA LEU A 92 -12.45 -3.82 10.02
C LEU A 92 -13.69 -3.45 10.85
N ILE A 93 -14.31 -2.30 10.59
CA ILE A 93 -15.48 -1.81 11.34
C ILE A 93 -16.70 -2.71 11.12
N THR A 94 -16.88 -3.22 9.90
CA THR A 94 -17.99 -4.11 9.54
C THR A 94 -17.75 -5.56 9.97
N GLY A 95 -16.53 -5.89 10.41
CA GLY A 95 -16.15 -7.25 10.78
C GLY A 95 -15.95 -8.17 9.58
N ALA A 96 -15.82 -7.62 8.36
CA ALA A 96 -15.47 -8.40 7.16
C ALA A 96 -14.08 -9.01 7.27
N VAL A 97 -13.19 -8.37 8.05
CA VAL A 97 -11.82 -8.81 8.31
C VAL A 97 -11.53 -8.78 9.82
N PRO A 98 -10.80 -9.74 10.41
CA PRO A 98 -10.48 -9.74 11.83
C PRO A 98 -9.59 -8.56 12.25
N ALA A 99 -9.88 -7.93 13.38
CA ALA A 99 -9.04 -6.87 13.96
C ALA A 99 -7.80 -7.45 14.69
N ASN A 100 -6.92 -8.10 13.93
CA ASN A 100 -5.67 -8.70 14.43
C ASN A 100 -4.45 -7.81 14.14
N GLY A 101 -3.29 -8.20 14.69
CA GLY A 101 -2.04 -7.45 14.54
C GLY A 101 -1.59 -7.27 13.09
N THR A 102 -1.88 -8.21 12.20
CA THR A 102 -1.53 -8.10 10.77
C THR A 102 -2.37 -7.03 10.08
N ASN A 103 -3.69 -7.06 10.28
CA ASN A 103 -4.61 -6.12 9.63
C ASN A 103 -4.51 -4.70 10.19
N LEU A 104 -4.20 -4.56 11.48
CA LEU A 104 -3.93 -3.27 12.10
C LEU A 104 -2.51 -2.76 11.83
N GLY A 105 -1.52 -3.66 11.76
CA GLY A 105 -0.12 -3.31 11.60
C GLY A 105 0.18 -2.60 10.29
N GLY A 106 -0.55 -2.92 9.22
CA GLY A 106 -0.43 -2.27 7.91
C GLY A 106 -0.75 -0.77 7.91
N PHE A 107 -1.57 -0.29 8.84
CA PHE A 107 -1.94 1.12 8.93
C PHE A 107 -0.78 2.00 9.39
N VAL A 108 0.08 1.51 10.28
CA VAL A 108 1.15 2.31 10.89
C VAL A 108 2.11 2.90 9.84
N PRO A 109 2.76 2.10 8.96
CA PRO A 109 3.63 2.65 7.93
C PRO A 109 2.87 3.53 6.93
N GLN A 110 1.60 3.20 6.64
CA GLN A 110 0.78 3.97 5.71
C GLN A 110 0.42 5.35 6.26
N ILE A 111 0.04 5.46 7.54
CA ILE A 111 -0.20 6.73 8.24
C ILE A 111 1.05 7.61 8.19
N ILE A 112 2.21 7.02 8.51
CA ILE A 112 3.49 7.74 8.49
C ILE A 112 3.76 8.30 7.09
N LEU A 113 3.59 7.49 6.04
CA LEU A 113 3.78 7.93 4.66
C LEU A 113 2.81 9.06 4.28
N VAL A 114 1.52 8.92 4.58
CA VAL A 114 0.50 9.96 4.30
C VAL A 114 0.85 11.29 4.94
N VAL A 115 1.18 11.28 6.24
CA VAL A 115 1.54 12.50 6.98
C VAL A 115 2.77 13.15 6.37
N LEU A 116 3.81 12.37 6.09
CA LEU A 116 5.05 12.90 5.51
C LEU A 116 4.83 13.44 4.09
N PHE A 117 4.04 12.75 3.26
CA PHE A 117 3.69 13.23 1.92
C PHE A 117 2.92 14.54 1.97
N TYR A 118 1.94 14.65 2.87
CA TYR A 118 1.15 15.87 3.04
C TYR A 118 2.00 17.06 3.51
N MET A 119 2.91 16.84 4.45
CA MET A 119 3.83 17.90 4.89
C MET A 119 4.76 18.33 3.75
N LYS A 120 5.38 17.38 3.05
CA LYS A 120 6.39 17.65 2.03
C LYS A 120 5.86 18.10 0.68
N SER A 121 4.56 17.93 0.40
CA SER A 121 3.93 18.46 -0.79
C SER A 121 3.54 19.94 -0.66
N ARG A 122 3.51 20.48 0.57
CA ARG A 122 3.09 21.85 0.88
C ARG A 122 4.24 22.81 1.21
N GLU A 123 5.41 22.27 1.57
CA GLU A 123 6.70 22.98 1.49
C GLU A 123 7.05 23.21 0.02
#